data_AF-A0A1M7RY72-F1
#
_entry.id   AF-A0A1M7RY72-F1
#
_cell.length_a   1.000
_cell.length_b   1.000
_cell.length_c   1.000
_cell.angle_alpha   90.00
_cell.angle_beta   90.00
_cell.angle_gamma   90.00
#
_symmetry.space_group_name_H-M   'P 1'
#
loop_
_entity.id
_entity.type
_entity.pdbx_description
1 polymer ?
#
loop_
_entity_poly.entity_id
_entity_poly.type
_entity_poly.pdbx_seq_one_letter_code
_entity_poly.pdbx_strand_id
1 'polypeptide(L)'
;MIAEKLRSMIEKANKANKVVVIGAGKTLTNLMAILRNSGITVHEILDNNTNLEGMVFDGVQVNSFHKLEEGTLYIIDVIDDTVAESMKNQLISIGISSEHIVRYPHTKRITDIDCNDKEAMKKALDDMYYERFERRINWDNPTTYTEIVNVEKVYDNNPIKNMFADKYKVREYVKQLIGDDYLTKYYGAWDDVDEIDFSLLPDRFVLKTNNGSSRNILVTDKNELDINSAKEKLKKWMTSDYWKILLETQYKGIKPKIICEEYLDDIAEGISEYQFFCFGGKPRYIWCVRGSHRPECKAAFYDTEWNKMDFSFGYPIDEEIQQKPKRLGDMLVVAEKLSQGLSHVRVDLYEMPDNRILFGELTMTSWGGMKHFVPEKWDYEFGRLILEAKEKGTA
;
A
#
# COMPACT_ATOMS: atom_id res chain seq x y z
N MET A 1 18.85 -6.16 -12.46
CA MET A 1 19.82 -6.13 -11.35
C MET A 1 19.31 -6.73 -10.03
N ILE A 2 18.25 -6.23 -9.38
CA ILE A 2 17.77 -6.78 -8.09
C ILE A 2 17.16 -8.18 -8.27
N ALA A 3 16.25 -8.35 -9.24
CA ALA A 3 15.67 -9.65 -9.57
C ALA A 3 16.74 -10.72 -9.91
N GLU A 4 17.80 -10.34 -10.63
CA GLU A 4 18.93 -11.24 -10.93
C GLU A 4 19.73 -11.59 -9.68
N LYS A 5 19.99 -10.61 -8.80
CA LYS A 5 20.64 -10.85 -7.49
C LYS A 5 19.78 -11.76 -6.61
N LEU A 6 18.45 -11.59 -6.64
CA LEU A 6 17.52 -12.41 -5.88
C LEU A 6 17.50 -13.84 -6.43
N ARG A 7 17.38 -14.02 -7.74
CA ARG A 7 17.48 -15.34 -8.39
C ARG A 7 18.81 -16.02 -8.07
N SER A 8 19.92 -15.31 -8.18
CA SER A 8 21.26 -15.84 -7.83
C SER A 8 21.37 -16.24 -6.36
N MET A 9 20.78 -15.46 -5.44
CA MET A 9 20.72 -15.80 -4.02
C MET A 9 19.92 -17.09 -3.79
N ILE A 10 18.75 -17.23 -4.41
CA ILE A 10 17.90 -18.43 -4.30
C ILE A 10 18.59 -19.66 -4.89
N GLU A 11 19.27 -19.54 -6.03
CA GLU A 11 20.06 -20.63 -6.61
C GLU A 11 21.18 -21.11 -5.69
N LYS A 12 21.84 -20.20 -4.97
CA LYS A 12 22.84 -20.56 -3.95
C LYS A 12 22.20 -21.24 -2.75
N ALA A 13 21.06 -20.73 -2.27
CA ALA A 13 20.34 -21.28 -1.14
C ALA A 13 19.86 -22.72 -1.41
N ASN A 14 19.40 -23.01 -2.62
CA ASN A 14 19.02 -24.36 -3.04
C ASN A 14 20.18 -25.37 -3.10
N LYS A 15 21.42 -24.90 -3.19
CA LYS A 15 22.63 -25.75 -3.21
C LYS A 15 23.26 -25.90 -1.83
N ALA A 16 22.78 -25.16 -0.83
CA ALA A 16 23.34 -25.15 0.51
C ALA A 16 22.77 -26.31 1.35
N ASN A 17 23.58 -26.85 2.26
CA ASN A 17 23.12 -27.85 3.23
C ASN A 17 22.18 -27.22 4.27
N LYS A 18 22.49 -25.99 4.67
CA LYS A 18 21.72 -25.18 5.62
C LYS A 18 21.65 -23.74 5.14
N VAL A 19 20.55 -23.07 5.44
CA VAL A 19 20.37 -21.63 5.20
C VAL A 19 20.16 -20.94 6.53
N VAL A 20 20.97 -19.91 6.78
CA VAL A 20 20.92 -19.08 7.98
C VAL A 20 20.66 -17.65 7.57
N VAL A 21 19.75 -16.97 8.27
CA VAL A 21 19.46 -15.55 8.04
C VAL A 21 20.16 -14.71 9.10
N ILE A 22 20.80 -13.62 8.69
CA ILE A 22 21.47 -12.68 9.57
C ILE A 22 20.64 -11.39 9.65
N GLY A 23 20.18 -11.07 10.85
CA GLY A 23 19.32 -9.91 11.13
C GLY A 23 17.85 -10.29 11.30
N ALA A 24 17.30 -10.05 12.50
CA ALA A 24 15.90 -10.24 12.84
C ALA A 24 15.09 -8.93 12.68
N GLY A 25 15.40 -8.18 11.60
CA GLY A 25 14.86 -6.85 11.35
C GLY A 25 13.46 -6.84 10.71
N LYS A 26 13.01 -5.63 10.32
CA LYS A 26 11.68 -5.39 9.72
C LYS A 26 11.42 -6.14 8.41
N THR A 27 12.47 -6.59 7.74
CA THR A 27 12.41 -7.26 6.44
C THR A 27 12.40 -8.79 6.54
N LEU A 28 12.61 -9.33 7.75
CA LEU A 28 12.72 -10.76 7.99
C LEU A 28 11.50 -11.51 7.45
N THR A 29 10.29 -11.02 7.75
CA THR A 29 9.04 -11.65 7.29
C THR A 29 8.97 -11.79 5.77
N ASN A 30 9.47 -10.79 5.03
CA ASN A 30 9.48 -10.83 3.56
C ASN A 30 10.50 -11.84 3.04
N LEU A 31 11.72 -11.83 3.58
CA LEU A 31 12.75 -12.79 3.18
C LEU A 31 12.33 -14.24 3.50
N MET A 32 11.78 -14.48 4.71
CA MET A 32 11.27 -15.78 5.13
C MET A 32 10.17 -16.29 4.18
N ALA A 33 9.24 -15.42 3.78
CA ALA A 33 8.20 -15.77 2.81
C ALA A 33 8.78 -16.14 1.43
N ILE A 34 9.79 -15.39 0.95
CA ILE A 34 10.45 -15.66 -0.34
C ILE A 34 11.16 -17.02 -0.31
N LEU A 35 11.93 -17.30 0.76
CA LEU A 35 12.67 -18.55 0.91
C LEU A 35 11.70 -19.74 1.00
N ARG A 36 10.64 -19.63 1.82
CA ARG A 36 9.61 -20.66 1.95
C ARG A 36 8.89 -20.94 0.62
N ASN A 37 8.49 -19.91 -0.11
CA ASN A 37 7.86 -20.05 -1.42
C ASN A 37 8.79 -20.67 -2.46
N SER A 38 10.10 -20.60 -2.24
CA SER A 38 11.12 -21.23 -3.06
C SER A 38 11.50 -22.64 -2.57
N GLY A 39 10.78 -23.19 -1.58
CA GLY A 39 11.03 -24.51 -1.01
C GLY A 39 12.24 -24.59 -0.06
N ILE A 40 12.78 -23.44 0.37
CA ILE A 40 13.96 -23.35 1.22
C ILE A 40 13.53 -23.21 2.68
N THR A 41 14.06 -24.06 3.55
CA THR A 41 13.86 -23.97 5.00
C THR A 41 15.02 -23.22 5.65
N VAL A 42 14.70 -22.23 6.48
CA VAL A 42 15.70 -21.52 7.28
C VAL A 42 15.98 -22.31 8.55
N HIS A 43 17.25 -22.57 8.82
CA HIS A 43 17.68 -23.35 9.97
C HIS A 43 17.64 -22.54 11.26
N GLU A 44 18.19 -21.32 11.21
CA GLU A 44 18.21 -20.39 12.33
C GLU A 44 18.39 -18.93 11.85
N ILE A 45 18.16 -18.00 12.77
CA ILE A 45 18.40 -16.58 12.59
C ILE A 45 19.52 -16.16 13.54
N LEU A 46 20.49 -15.40 13.06
CA LEU A 46 21.55 -14.82 13.90
C LEU A 46 21.40 -13.30 13.99
N ASP A 47 21.50 -12.74 15.19
CA ASP A 47 21.44 -11.30 15.41
C ASP A 47 22.43 -10.85 16.50
N ASN A 48 22.90 -9.61 16.41
CA ASN A 48 23.79 -9.00 17.41
C ASN A 48 23.01 -8.42 18.61
N ASN A 49 21.69 -8.28 18.49
CA ASN A 49 20.83 -7.82 19.57
C ASN A 49 20.50 -8.98 20.51
N THR A 50 21.21 -9.04 21.64
CA THR A 50 21.04 -10.07 22.68
C THR A 50 19.63 -10.12 23.27
N ASN A 51 18.84 -9.04 23.16
CA ASN A 51 17.45 -9.06 23.62
C ASN A 51 16.54 -9.94 22.74
N LEU A 52 17.00 -10.33 21.55
CA LEU A 52 16.24 -11.18 20.63
C LEU A 52 16.61 -12.66 20.78
N GLU A 53 17.66 -13.00 21.53
CA GLU A 53 18.10 -14.38 21.70
C GLU A 53 17.01 -15.25 22.33
N GLY A 54 16.74 -16.40 21.72
CA GLY A 54 15.66 -17.31 22.12
C GLY A 54 14.27 -16.93 21.60
N MET A 55 14.10 -15.76 20.97
CA MET A 55 12.84 -15.44 20.27
C MET A 55 12.68 -16.34 19.05
N VAL A 56 11.42 -16.60 18.67
CA VAL A 56 11.08 -17.45 17.52
C VAL A 56 10.28 -16.65 16.50
N PHE A 57 10.75 -16.62 15.25
CA PHE A 57 10.09 -15.99 14.12
C PHE A 57 9.78 -17.04 13.06
N ASP A 58 8.50 -17.20 12.72
CA ASP A 58 8.03 -18.20 11.74
C ASP A 58 8.55 -19.63 12.04
N GLY A 59 8.60 -20.00 13.32
CA GLY A 59 9.09 -21.29 13.79
C GLY A 59 10.63 -21.41 13.86
N VAL A 60 11.37 -20.35 13.54
CA VAL A 60 12.84 -20.33 13.53
C VAL A 60 13.38 -19.51 14.70
N GLN A 61 14.30 -20.08 15.47
CA GLN A 61 14.88 -19.44 16.65
C GLN A 61 15.98 -18.43 16.28
N VAL A 62 16.06 -17.34 17.05
CA VAL A 62 17.14 -16.36 17.01
C VAL A 62 18.24 -16.75 18.01
N ASN A 63 19.47 -16.80 17.53
CA ASN A 63 20.66 -17.13 18.30
C ASN A 63 21.76 -16.07 18.15
N SER A 64 22.70 -16.06 19.09
CA SER A 64 23.93 -15.28 18.96
C SER A 64 24.82 -15.81 17.82
N PHE A 65 25.65 -14.93 17.23
CA PHE A 65 26.55 -15.28 16.14
C PHE A 65 27.48 -16.45 16.49
N HIS A 66 27.44 -17.49 15.67
CA HIS A 66 28.36 -18.61 15.75
C HIS A 66 28.53 -19.26 14.36
N LYS A 67 29.54 -20.12 14.24
CA LYS A 67 29.82 -20.84 13.00
C LYS A 67 29.09 -22.18 13.00
N LEU A 68 28.35 -22.45 11.93
CA LEU A 68 27.72 -23.73 11.66
C LEU A 68 28.62 -24.62 10.78
N GLU A 69 28.13 -25.83 10.50
CA GLU A 69 28.77 -26.83 9.66
C GLU A 69 29.06 -26.34 8.23
N GLU A 70 29.97 -27.07 7.57
CA GLU A 70 30.38 -26.80 6.20
C GLU A 70 29.21 -26.93 5.21
N GLY A 71 29.18 -26.05 4.20
CA GLY A 71 28.07 -25.97 3.25
C GLY A 71 26.86 -25.15 3.72
N THR A 72 26.97 -24.44 4.86
CA THR A 72 25.96 -23.46 5.30
C THR A 72 26.06 -22.17 4.49
N LEU A 73 24.92 -21.67 3.99
CA LEU A 73 24.80 -20.35 3.37
C LEU A 73 24.25 -19.33 4.37
N TYR A 74 24.91 -18.19 4.49
CA TYR A 74 24.52 -17.09 5.37
C TYR A 74 23.97 -15.94 4.52
N ILE A 75 22.70 -15.60 4.74
CA ILE A 75 21.98 -14.55 4.03
C ILE A 75 21.84 -13.33 4.93
N ILE A 76 22.50 -12.22 4.58
CA ILE A 76 22.44 -10.96 5.35
C ILE A 76 21.18 -10.17 4.97
N ASP A 77 20.23 -10.07 5.91
CA ASP A 77 18.98 -9.32 5.81
C ASP A 77 19.09 -7.96 6.50
N VAL A 78 19.98 -7.11 5.99
CA VAL A 78 20.18 -5.75 6.51
C VAL A 78 20.16 -4.72 5.38
N ILE A 79 19.26 -3.74 5.53
CA ILE A 79 19.04 -2.66 4.56
C ILE A 79 20.26 -1.74 4.49
N ASP A 80 20.83 -1.36 5.63
CA ASP A 80 21.98 -0.45 5.70
C ASP A 80 23.26 -1.12 5.18
N ASP A 81 23.90 -0.51 4.18
CA ASP A 81 25.10 -1.05 3.53
C ASP A 81 26.29 -1.18 4.49
N THR A 82 26.46 -0.22 5.41
CA THR A 82 27.57 -0.18 6.36
C THR A 82 27.40 -1.27 7.43
N VAL A 83 26.19 -1.43 7.95
CA VAL A 83 25.87 -2.48 8.91
C VAL A 83 25.97 -3.86 8.26
N ALA A 84 25.49 -4.02 7.02
CA ALA A 84 25.60 -5.28 6.29
C ALA A 84 27.07 -5.68 6.06
N GLU A 85 27.94 -4.75 5.67
CA GLU A 85 29.37 -5.04 5.50
C GLU A 85 30.06 -5.34 6.84
N SER A 86 29.65 -4.65 7.92
CA SER A 86 30.13 -4.96 9.28
C SER A 86 29.78 -6.40 9.70
N MET A 87 28.53 -6.84 9.47
CA MET A 87 28.11 -8.21 9.75
C MET A 87 28.83 -9.23 8.88
N LYS A 88 29.05 -8.93 7.60
CA LYS A 88 29.84 -9.79 6.70
C LYS A 88 31.28 -9.97 7.22
N ASN A 89 31.93 -8.89 7.66
CA ASN A 89 33.27 -8.95 8.24
C ASN A 89 33.30 -9.75 9.54
N GLN A 90 32.25 -9.69 10.36
CA GLN A 90 32.09 -10.51 11.56
C GLN A 90 31.95 -12.00 11.23
N LEU A 91 31.21 -12.37 10.17
CA LEU A 91 31.15 -13.76 9.70
C LEU A 91 32.51 -14.26 9.19
N ILE A 92 33.23 -13.42 8.47
CA ILE A 92 34.58 -13.74 7.99
C ILE A 92 35.55 -13.94 9.16
N SER A 93 35.47 -13.11 10.21
CA SER A 93 36.37 -13.22 11.37
C SER A 93 36.16 -14.50 12.18
N ILE A 94 34.95 -15.08 12.16
CA ILE A 94 34.67 -16.40 12.75
C ILE A 94 34.95 -17.56 11.78
N GLY A 95 35.62 -17.29 10.65
CA GLY A 95 36.12 -18.30 9.72
C GLY A 95 35.07 -18.81 8.73
N ILE A 96 34.05 -18.02 8.40
CA ILE A 96 33.13 -18.29 7.30
C ILE A 96 33.70 -17.66 6.03
N SER A 97 33.81 -18.46 4.97
CA SER A 97 34.38 -17.99 3.73
C SER A 97 33.38 -17.16 2.92
N SER A 98 33.87 -16.13 2.24
CA SER A 98 33.04 -15.08 1.63
C SER A 98 32.07 -15.57 0.56
N GLU A 99 32.35 -16.69 -0.11
CA GLU A 99 31.47 -17.31 -1.11
C GLU A 99 30.19 -17.91 -0.52
N HIS A 100 30.22 -18.24 0.78
CA HIS A 100 29.08 -18.73 1.56
C HIS A 100 28.27 -17.60 2.21
N ILE A 101 28.65 -16.34 1.94
CA ILE A 101 27.94 -15.17 2.46
C ILE A 101 27.29 -14.45 1.28
N VAL A 102 25.98 -14.26 1.36
CA VAL A 102 25.22 -13.50 0.38
C VAL A 102 24.40 -12.44 1.08
N ARG A 103 24.16 -11.33 0.38
CA ARG A 103 23.30 -10.28 0.89
C ARG A 103 21.93 -10.40 0.25
N TYR A 104 20.89 -10.34 1.07
CA TYR A 104 19.53 -10.22 0.56
C TYR A 104 19.41 -8.88 -0.18
N PRO A 105 19.09 -8.89 -1.49
CA PRO A 105 19.05 -7.66 -2.27
C PRO A 105 17.77 -6.90 -1.92
N HIS A 106 17.92 -5.97 -0.98
CA HIS A 106 16.87 -5.00 -0.68
C HIS A 106 16.62 -4.13 -1.91
N THR A 107 15.35 -3.88 -2.22
CA THR A 107 15.00 -2.68 -2.97
C THR A 107 15.49 -1.51 -2.15
N LYS A 108 16.38 -0.68 -2.75
CA LYS A 108 16.75 0.60 -2.12
C LYS A 108 15.45 1.25 -1.67
N ARG A 109 15.38 1.68 -0.42
CA ARG A 109 14.23 2.48 -0.01
C ARG A 109 14.20 3.66 -0.98
N ILE A 110 13.03 3.88 -1.57
CA ILE A 110 12.79 5.03 -2.44
C ILE A 110 13.16 6.36 -1.75
N THR A 111 13.32 6.35 -0.42
CA THR A 111 13.87 7.45 0.39
C THR A 111 15.24 7.97 -0.06
N ASP A 112 16.01 7.19 -0.83
CA ASP A 112 17.35 7.56 -1.31
C ASP A 112 17.34 8.03 -2.77
N ILE A 113 16.17 8.11 -3.40
CA ILE A 113 16.00 8.58 -4.78
C ILE A 113 15.92 10.10 -4.77
N ASP A 114 16.73 10.76 -5.59
CA ASP A 114 16.48 12.17 -5.91
C ASP A 114 15.18 12.27 -6.70
N CYS A 115 14.12 12.50 -5.97
CA CYS A 115 12.76 12.64 -6.48
C CYS A 115 12.48 13.97 -7.19
N ASN A 116 13.51 14.79 -7.39
CA ASN A 116 13.50 15.89 -8.36
C ASN A 116 14.13 15.48 -9.70
N ASP A 117 14.83 14.33 -9.74
CA ASP A 117 15.34 13.72 -10.95
C ASP A 117 14.31 12.72 -11.52
N LYS A 118 13.71 13.10 -12.66
CA LYS A 118 12.74 12.26 -13.37
C LYS A 118 13.35 10.95 -13.85
N GLU A 119 14.63 10.91 -14.24
CA GLU A 119 15.26 9.67 -14.69
C GLU A 119 15.52 8.72 -13.51
N ALA A 120 15.86 9.26 -12.35
CA ALA A 120 15.95 8.47 -11.13
C ALA A 120 14.59 7.89 -10.72
N MET A 121 13.52 8.69 -10.80
CA MET A 121 12.14 8.22 -10.55
C MET A 121 11.71 7.14 -11.56
N LYS A 122 11.93 7.36 -12.86
CA LYS A 122 11.63 6.39 -13.92
C LYS A 122 12.32 5.07 -13.65
N LYS A 123 13.63 5.10 -13.41
CA LYS A 123 14.43 3.90 -13.14
C LYS A 123 13.87 3.12 -11.95
N ALA A 124 13.49 3.79 -10.87
CA ALA A 124 12.97 3.13 -9.69
C ALA A 124 11.58 2.53 -9.90
N LEU A 125 10.67 3.27 -10.53
CA LEU A 125 9.35 2.75 -10.90
C LEU A 125 9.48 1.55 -11.84
N ASP A 126 10.37 1.64 -12.81
CA ASP A 126 10.61 0.58 -13.79
C ASP A 126 11.22 -0.68 -13.15
N ASP A 127 12.14 -0.53 -12.19
CA ASP A 127 12.66 -1.66 -11.40
C ASP A 127 11.58 -2.32 -10.54
N MET A 128 10.76 -1.53 -9.82
CA MET A 128 9.64 -2.05 -9.02
C MET A 128 8.57 -2.73 -9.89
N TYR A 129 8.33 -2.18 -11.07
CA TYR A 129 7.36 -2.69 -12.02
C TYR A 129 7.86 -4.03 -12.61
N TYR A 130 9.13 -4.11 -13.01
CA TYR A 130 9.72 -5.36 -13.49
C TYR A 130 9.70 -6.48 -12.44
N GLU A 131 9.95 -6.16 -11.17
CA GLU A 131 9.85 -7.14 -10.07
C GLU A 131 8.44 -7.72 -9.89
N ARG A 132 7.42 -6.97 -10.27
CA ARG A 132 6.01 -7.36 -10.09
C ARG A 132 5.41 -7.98 -11.35
N PHE A 133 5.72 -7.44 -12.52
CA PHE A 133 5.07 -7.78 -13.79
C PHE A 133 5.98 -8.54 -14.76
N GLU A 134 7.26 -8.71 -14.45
CA GLU A 134 8.28 -9.34 -15.31
C GLU A 134 8.44 -8.67 -16.70
N ARG A 135 7.86 -7.47 -16.86
CA ARG A 135 8.01 -6.58 -18.01
C ARG A 135 8.32 -5.16 -17.53
N ARG A 136 8.88 -4.35 -18.42
CA ARG A 136 9.28 -2.96 -18.15
C ARG A 136 8.16 -2.01 -18.55
N ILE A 137 8.11 -0.81 -17.98
CA ILE A 137 7.11 0.19 -18.34
C ILE A 137 7.42 0.70 -19.74
N ASN A 138 6.44 0.70 -20.64
CA ASN A 138 6.57 1.44 -21.90
C ASN A 138 6.36 2.94 -21.64
N TRP A 139 7.46 3.67 -21.40
CA TRP A 139 7.42 5.09 -21.07
C TRP A 139 6.99 5.99 -22.22
N ASP A 140 7.24 5.57 -23.47
CA ASP A 140 6.93 6.37 -24.66
C ASP A 140 5.49 6.14 -25.14
N ASN A 141 4.96 4.94 -24.94
CA ASN A 141 3.61 4.56 -25.35
C ASN A 141 2.96 3.60 -24.34
N PRO A 142 2.56 4.08 -23.15
CA PRO A 142 1.90 3.24 -22.15
C PRO A 142 0.49 2.86 -22.62
N THR A 143 0.15 1.57 -22.54
CA THR A 143 -1.14 1.05 -23.06
C THR A 143 -1.98 0.37 -22.00
N THR A 144 -1.36 -0.03 -20.89
CA THR A 144 -2.02 -0.68 -19.76
C THR A 144 -2.31 0.32 -18.64
N TYR A 145 -3.35 0.07 -17.83
CA TYR A 145 -3.69 0.89 -16.67
C TYR A 145 -2.50 1.06 -15.74
N THR A 146 -1.81 -0.03 -15.43
CA THR A 146 -0.68 -0.02 -14.50
C THR A 146 0.53 0.77 -15.05
N GLU A 147 0.81 0.72 -16.36
CA GLU A 147 1.81 1.60 -17.00
C GLU A 147 1.40 3.07 -16.90
N ILE A 148 0.17 3.41 -17.30
CA ILE A 148 -0.32 4.79 -17.34
C ILE A 148 -0.25 5.41 -15.95
N VAL A 149 -0.70 4.71 -14.91
CA VAL A 149 -0.62 5.17 -13.51
C VAL A 149 0.82 5.47 -13.10
N ASN A 150 1.79 4.64 -13.49
CA ASN A 150 3.20 4.88 -13.13
C ASN A 150 3.86 5.97 -13.97
N VAL A 151 3.50 6.11 -15.24
CA VAL A 151 3.93 7.24 -16.09
C VAL A 151 3.41 8.56 -15.50
N GLU A 152 2.15 8.61 -15.09
CA GLU A 152 1.56 9.81 -14.50
C GLU A 152 2.26 10.27 -13.23
N LYS A 153 2.75 9.37 -12.37
CA LYS A 153 3.51 9.76 -11.17
C LYS A 153 4.73 10.63 -11.48
N VAL A 154 5.33 10.48 -12.67
CA VAL A 154 6.54 11.22 -13.09
C VAL A 154 6.19 12.51 -13.81
N TYR A 155 5.16 12.45 -14.67
CA TYR A 155 4.89 13.53 -15.63
C TYR A 155 3.69 14.40 -15.25
N ASP A 156 2.73 13.87 -14.52
CA ASP A 156 1.54 14.61 -14.10
C ASP A 156 1.75 15.22 -12.71
N ASN A 157 1.90 16.54 -12.70
CA ASN A 157 2.04 17.35 -11.49
C ASN A 157 0.78 18.18 -11.20
N ASN A 158 -0.39 17.74 -11.67
CA ASN A 158 -1.63 18.47 -11.45
C ASN A 158 -1.93 18.58 -9.93
N PRO A 159 -1.93 19.80 -9.36
CA PRO A 159 -2.09 20.00 -7.92
C PRO A 159 -3.46 19.55 -7.39
N ILE A 160 -4.45 19.34 -8.27
CA ILE A 160 -5.74 18.78 -7.88
C ILE A 160 -5.59 17.39 -7.27
N LYS A 161 -4.61 16.60 -7.74
CA LYS A 161 -4.32 15.26 -7.21
C LYS A 161 -3.88 15.32 -5.75
N ASN A 162 -3.12 16.33 -5.37
CA ASN A 162 -2.71 16.56 -3.97
C ASN A 162 -3.90 16.96 -3.10
N MET A 163 -4.81 17.77 -3.62
CA MET A 163 -6.03 18.15 -2.91
C MET A 163 -6.95 16.94 -2.69
N PHE A 164 -7.12 16.08 -3.70
CA PHE A 164 -7.90 14.84 -3.59
C PHE A 164 -7.31 13.84 -2.60
N ALA A 165 -5.98 13.72 -2.56
CA ALA A 165 -5.28 12.82 -1.64
C ALA A 165 -5.23 13.34 -0.19
N ASP A 166 -5.38 14.64 0.03
CA ASP A 166 -5.40 15.28 1.36
C ASP A 166 -6.77 15.06 2.02
N LYS A 167 -6.85 14.08 2.93
CA LYS A 167 -8.09 13.71 3.64
C LYS A 167 -8.72 14.86 4.43
N TYR A 168 -7.97 15.92 4.72
CA TYR A 168 -8.50 17.13 5.35
C TYR A 168 -9.12 18.06 4.30
N LYS A 169 -8.38 18.40 3.24
CA LYS A 169 -8.83 19.38 2.23
C LYS A 169 -9.91 18.85 1.29
N VAL A 170 -9.87 17.55 0.94
CA VAL A 170 -10.84 16.95 0.02
C VAL A 170 -12.28 17.08 0.52
N ARG A 171 -12.48 17.17 1.84
CA ARG A 171 -13.80 17.32 2.46
C ARG A 171 -14.52 18.58 1.98
N GLU A 172 -13.81 19.71 1.89
CA GLU A 172 -14.42 20.96 1.41
C GLU A 172 -14.81 20.85 -0.08
N TYR A 173 -13.98 20.19 -0.88
CA TYR A 173 -14.29 19.92 -2.29
C TYR A 173 -15.56 19.06 -2.44
N VAL A 174 -15.66 17.96 -1.68
CA VAL A 174 -16.83 17.07 -1.67
C VAL A 174 -18.07 17.83 -1.21
N LYS A 175 -17.97 18.60 -0.13
CA LYS A 175 -19.07 19.41 0.40
C LYS A 175 -19.62 20.40 -0.63
N GLN A 176 -18.74 21.09 -1.35
CA GLN A 176 -19.16 22.04 -2.39
C GLN A 176 -19.85 21.37 -3.58
N LEU A 177 -19.43 20.14 -3.92
CA LEU A 177 -19.90 19.47 -5.14
C LEU A 177 -21.16 18.64 -4.94
N ILE A 178 -21.24 17.88 -3.84
CA ILE A 178 -22.33 16.94 -3.56
C ILE A 178 -23.05 17.19 -2.24
N GLY A 179 -22.52 18.06 -1.38
CA GLY A 179 -23.13 18.41 -0.08
C GLY A 179 -22.47 17.70 1.11
N ASP A 180 -22.77 18.21 2.30
CA ASP A 180 -22.18 17.76 3.57
C ASP A 180 -22.72 16.40 4.05
N ASP A 181 -23.92 16.02 3.59
CA ASP A 181 -24.60 14.77 3.99
C ASP A 181 -23.84 13.50 3.56
N TYR A 182 -22.90 13.63 2.62
CA TYR A 182 -22.03 12.55 2.15
C TYR A 182 -20.74 12.43 2.96
N LEU A 183 -20.49 13.29 3.94
CA LEU A 183 -19.28 13.27 4.74
C LEU A 183 -19.52 12.64 6.10
N THR A 184 -18.48 11.96 6.61
CA THR A 184 -18.43 11.51 8.01
C THR A 184 -18.51 12.71 8.96
N LYS A 185 -19.14 12.53 10.12
CA LYS A 185 -19.04 13.52 11.20
C LYS A 185 -17.58 13.78 11.55
N TYR A 186 -17.26 15.05 11.75
CA TYR A 186 -15.89 15.53 11.96
C TYR A 186 -15.76 16.14 13.34
N TYR A 187 -14.77 15.69 14.13
CA TYR A 187 -14.59 16.12 15.51
C TYR A 187 -13.44 17.10 15.70
N GLY A 188 -12.42 17.07 14.85
CA GLY A 188 -11.31 18.00 14.96
C GLY A 188 -10.16 17.76 13.99
N ALA A 189 -9.32 18.79 13.86
CA ALA A 189 -8.05 18.75 13.14
C ALA A 189 -6.98 19.45 13.98
N TRP A 190 -5.77 18.89 14.01
CA TRP A 190 -4.65 19.46 14.76
C TRP A 190 -3.36 19.46 13.94
N ASP A 191 -2.52 20.46 14.18
CA ASP A 191 -1.19 20.55 13.59
C ASP A 191 -0.15 19.83 14.47
N ASP A 192 -0.41 19.71 15.78
CA ASP A 192 0.39 18.96 16.73
C ASP A 192 -0.46 17.94 17.51
N VAL A 193 0.12 16.80 17.86
CA VAL A 193 -0.56 15.75 18.62
C VAL A 193 -0.82 16.13 20.07
N ASP A 194 -0.04 17.04 20.63
CA ASP A 194 -0.18 17.52 22.00
C ASP A 194 -1.30 18.57 22.13
N GLU A 195 -1.88 19.04 21.00
CA GLU A 195 -3.09 19.87 20.96
C GLU A 195 -4.40 19.06 21.13
N ILE A 196 -4.32 17.73 21.07
CA ILE A 196 -5.51 16.87 21.16
C ILE A 196 -5.97 16.76 22.62
N ASP A 197 -7.13 17.34 22.92
CA ASP A 197 -7.85 17.09 24.17
C ASP A 197 -8.77 15.88 24.01
N PHE A 198 -8.28 14.70 24.42
CA PHE A 198 -9.02 13.44 24.35
C PHE A 198 -10.29 13.44 25.21
N SER A 199 -10.39 14.31 26.24
CA SER A 199 -11.57 14.36 27.10
C SER A 199 -12.80 14.94 26.38
N LEU A 200 -12.59 15.74 25.34
CA LEU A 200 -13.62 16.34 24.51
C LEU A 200 -14.08 15.45 23.35
N LEU A 201 -13.34 14.38 23.05
CA LEU A 201 -13.69 13.44 22.00
C LEU A 201 -14.82 12.51 22.47
N PRO A 202 -15.68 12.02 21.54
CA PRO A 202 -16.71 11.04 21.88
C PRO A 202 -16.09 9.71 22.33
N ASP A 203 -16.92 8.79 22.81
CA ASP A 203 -16.42 7.49 23.30
C ASP A 203 -15.88 6.59 22.18
N ARG A 204 -16.26 6.87 20.92
CA ARG A 204 -15.83 6.14 19.74
C ARG A 204 -15.48 7.09 18.60
N PHE A 205 -14.30 6.92 18.01
CA PHE A 205 -13.82 7.78 16.93
C PHE A 205 -12.67 7.12 16.15
N VAL A 206 -12.25 7.76 15.06
CA VAL A 206 -11.06 7.38 14.32
C VAL A 206 -10.10 8.55 14.22
N LEU A 207 -8.86 8.36 14.68
CA LEU A 207 -7.77 9.30 14.44
C LEU A 207 -7.02 8.89 13.18
N LYS A 208 -6.74 9.85 12.29
CA LYS A 208 -6.00 9.61 11.05
C LYS A 208 -4.98 10.72 10.80
N THR A 209 -3.95 10.45 10.01
CA THR A 209 -3.18 11.52 9.35
C THR A 209 -3.69 11.74 7.93
N ASN A 210 -3.75 12.99 7.48
CA ASN A 210 -4.32 13.33 6.17
C ASN A 210 -3.47 12.94 4.95
N ASN A 211 -2.18 12.67 5.13
CA ASN A 211 -1.18 12.62 4.06
C ASN A 211 -0.65 11.21 3.73
N GLY A 212 -1.51 10.19 3.79
CA GLY A 212 -1.13 8.83 3.41
C GLY A 212 -2.27 7.81 3.55
N SER A 213 -1.91 6.53 3.44
CA SER A 213 -2.83 5.40 3.62
C SER A 213 -2.40 4.51 4.80
N SER A 214 -3.34 3.74 5.34
CA SER A 214 -3.15 2.82 6.49
C SER A 214 -2.61 3.50 7.76
N ARG A 215 -2.93 4.79 7.96
CA ARG A 215 -2.52 5.61 9.10
C ARG A 215 -3.73 6.00 9.94
N ASN A 216 -4.40 4.98 10.48
CA ASN A 216 -5.64 5.10 11.24
C ASN A 216 -5.46 4.47 12.62
N ILE A 217 -6.05 5.09 13.64
CA ILE A 217 -6.22 4.52 14.98
C ILE A 217 -7.73 4.45 15.21
N LEU A 218 -8.26 3.23 15.22
CA LEU A 218 -9.66 2.97 15.50
C LEU A 218 -9.85 2.95 17.02
N VAL A 219 -10.76 3.76 17.54
CA VAL A 219 -11.09 3.83 18.96
C VAL A 219 -12.56 3.43 19.12
N THR A 220 -12.78 2.19 19.57
CA THR A 220 -14.11 1.61 19.82
C THR A 220 -14.58 1.79 21.25
N ASP A 221 -13.64 2.02 22.17
CA ASP A 221 -13.88 2.49 23.54
C ASP A 221 -12.73 3.40 23.95
N LYS A 222 -13.04 4.68 24.21
CA LYS A 222 -12.06 5.69 24.64
C LYS A 222 -11.40 5.33 25.97
N ASN A 223 -12.05 4.56 26.84
CA ASN A 223 -11.48 4.15 28.13
C ASN A 223 -10.38 3.08 27.99
N GLU A 224 -10.39 2.33 26.87
CA GLU A 224 -9.37 1.33 26.55
C GLU A 224 -8.20 1.90 25.73
N LEU A 225 -8.30 3.17 25.33
CA LEU A 225 -7.29 3.83 24.51
C LEU A 225 -6.00 4.09 25.31
N ASP A 226 -4.90 3.45 24.89
CA ASP A 226 -3.56 3.89 25.26
C ASP A 226 -3.21 5.19 24.53
N ILE A 227 -3.44 6.32 25.21
CA ILE A 227 -3.18 7.66 24.69
C ILE A 227 -1.70 7.83 24.32
N ASN A 228 -0.77 7.31 25.11
CA ASN A 228 0.66 7.49 24.85
C ASN A 228 1.07 6.75 23.56
N SER A 229 0.64 5.49 23.42
CA SER A 229 0.88 4.72 22.19
C SER A 229 0.25 5.37 20.96
N ALA A 230 -0.97 5.92 21.11
CA ALA A 230 -1.64 6.65 20.03
C ALA A 230 -0.84 7.89 19.62
N LYS A 231 -0.37 8.68 20.60
CA LYS A 231 0.45 9.87 20.33
C LYS A 231 1.75 9.51 19.62
N GLU A 232 2.46 8.46 20.03
CA GLU A 232 3.70 8.01 19.39
C GLU A 232 3.48 7.63 17.92
N LYS A 233 2.42 6.88 17.63
CA LYS A 233 2.04 6.52 16.25
C LYS A 233 1.79 7.76 15.40
N LEU A 234 1.04 8.72 15.93
CA LEU A 234 0.73 9.97 15.24
C LEU A 234 2.00 10.81 14.99
N LYS A 235 2.88 11.00 15.99
CA LYS A 235 4.17 11.72 15.80
C LYS A 235 5.01 11.10 14.69
N LYS A 236 5.08 9.77 14.66
CA LYS A 236 5.81 9.04 13.61
C LYS A 236 5.18 9.23 12.24
N TRP A 237 3.87 9.16 12.12
CA TRP A 237 3.18 9.32 10.83
C TRP A 237 3.28 10.75 10.30
N MET A 238 3.13 11.75 11.17
CA MET A 238 3.24 13.17 10.82
C MET A 238 4.61 13.54 10.23
N THR A 239 5.67 12.84 10.63
CA THR A 239 7.05 13.09 10.13
C THR A 239 7.44 12.21 8.94
N SER A 240 6.58 11.29 8.51
CA SER A 240 6.89 10.30 7.47
C SER A 240 6.42 10.73 6.08
N ASP A 241 7.35 10.80 5.13
CA ASP A 241 7.10 11.02 3.69
C ASP A 241 6.39 9.83 3.04
N TYR A 242 5.07 9.72 3.19
CA TYR A 242 4.30 8.56 2.70
C TYR A 242 4.47 8.33 1.19
N TRP A 243 4.48 9.42 0.42
CA TRP A 243 4.59 9.40 -1.03
C TRP A 243 5.84 8.65 -1.53
N LYS A 244 6.91 8.61 -0.72
CA LYS A 244 8.14 7.88 -1.03
C LYS A 244 7.99 6.37 -0.92
N ILE A 245 6.85 5.79 -0.52
CA ILE A 245 6.73 4.31 -0.43
C ILE A 245 6.58 3.68 -1.82
N LEU A 246 5.78 4.30 -2.69
CA LEU A 246 5.52 3.83 -4.07
C LEU A 246 5.65 4.95 -5.11
N LEU A 247 6.37 6.03 -4.77
CA LEU A 247 6.49 7.27 -5.57
C LEU A 247 5.12 7.88 -5.91
N GLU A 248 4.20 7.82 -4.96
CA GLU A 248 2.84 8.33 -5.07
C GLU A 248 2.81 9.85 -4.88
N THR A 249 3.21 10.58 -5.92
CA THR A 249 3.39 12.03 -5.92
C THR A 249 2.14 12.81 -5.53
N GLN A 250 0.94 12.22 -5.59
CA GLN A 250 -0.27 12.83 -5.05
C GLN A 250 -0.18 13.12 -3.54
N TYR A 251 0.64 12.38 -2.77
CA TYR A 251 0.86 12.69 -1.35
C TYR A 251 2.02 13.68 -1.11
N LYS A 252 2.81 14.02 -2.14
CA LYS A 252 3.99 14.90 -2.01
C LYS A 252 3.54 16.33 -1.66
N GLY A 253 4.14 16.92 -0.64
CA GLY A 253 3.88 18.32 -0.26
C GLY A 253 2.56 18.56 0.50
N ILE A 254 1.78 17.52 0.80
CA ILE A 254 0.63 17.66 1.71
C ILE A 254 1.17 18.00 3.11
N LYS A 255 0.73 19.15 3.66
CA LYS A 255 1.04 19.52 5.05
C LYS A 255 0.38 18.48 5.98
N PRO A 256 1.15 17.73 6.77
CA PRO A 256 0.59 16.73 7.68
C PRO A 256 -0.35 17.39 8.70
N LYS A 257 -1.50 16.76 8.93
CA LYS A 257 -2.50 17.08 9.97
C LYS A 257 -3.02 15.79 10.57
N ILE A 258 -3.39 15.87 11.85
CA ILE A 258 -4.16 14.84 12.54
C ILE A 258 -5.63 15.21 12.40
N ILE A 259 -6.46 14.27 11.95
CA ILE A 259 -7.91 14.45 11.83
C ILE A 259 -8.63 13.43 12.70
N CYS A 260 -9.78 13.82 13.25
CA CYS A 260 -10.67 12.94 14.03
C CYS A 260 -12.07 12.95 13.42
N GLU A 261 -12.60 11.76 13.14
CA GLU A 261 -13.93 11.56 12.55
C GLU A 261 -14.71 10.46 13.26
N GLU A 262 -16.01 10.35 12.94
CA GLU A 262 -16.85 9.29 13.49
C GLU A 262 -16.30 7.91 13.19
N TYR A 263 -16.37 7.05 14.21
CA TYR A 263 -16.24 5.62 14.01
C TYR A 263 -17.50 5.12 13.33
N LEU A 264 -17.33 4.44 12.20
CA LEU A 264 -18.42 3.83 11.44
C LEU A 264 -18.51 2.36 11.85
N ASP A 265 -19.59 2.02 12.54
CA ASP A 265 -19.92 0.63 12.89
C ASP A 265 -20.03 -0.22 11.62
N ASP A 266 -19.75 -1.51 11.75
CA ASP A 266 -19.91 -2.54 10.71
C ASP A 266 -19.00 -2.41 9.47
N ILE A 267 -18.20 -1.34 9.27
CA ILE A 267 -17.21 -1.30 8.18
C ILE A 267 -16.16 -2.40 8.34
N ALA A 268 -15.64 -2.55 9.55
CA ALA A 268 -14.69 -3.62 9.82
C ALA A 268 -15.36 -4.99 9.76
N GLU A 269 -16.66 -5.10 10.06
CA GLU A 269 -17.35 -6.37 10.36
C GLU A 269 -18.28 -6.90 9.27
N GLY A 270 -18.61 -6.12 8.23
CA GLY A 270 -19.49 -6.62 7.16
C GLY A 270 -19.94 -5.66 6.06
N ILE A 271 -19.66 -4.35 6.13
CA ILE A 271 -20.02 -3.42 5.05
C ILE A 271 -18.99 -3.53 3.91
N SER A 272 -19.49 -3.75 2.71
CA SER A 272 -18.67 -3.71 1.51
C SER A 272 -18.24 -2.28 1.17
N GLU A 273 -16.97 -2.12 0.83
CA GLU A 273 -16.47 -0.90 0.18
C GLU A 273 -16.84 -0.94 -1.30
N TYR A 274 -17.55 0.08 -1.79
CA TYR A 274 -17.91 0.19 -3.20
C TYR A 274 -17.02 1.22 -3.87
N GLN A 275 -16.05 0.74 -4.65
CA GLN A 275 -15.05 1.58 -5.29
C GLN A 275 -15.38 1.70 -6.79
N PHE A 276 -15.90 2.86 -7.19
CA PHE A 276 -16.36 3.13 -8.56
C PHE A 276 -15.17 3.57 -9.41
N PHE A 277 -14.76 2.74 -10.36
CA PHE A 277 -13.78 3.11 -11.37
C PHE A 277 -14.47 3.96 -12.44
N CYS A 278 -14.16 5.25 -12.42
CA CYS A 278 -14.67 6.23 -13.37
C CYS A 278 -13.63 6.54 -14.45
N PHE A 279 -14.10 6.71 -15.68
CA PHE A 279 -13.30 7.08 -16.84
C PHE A 279 -14.01 8.18 -17.62
N GLY A 280 -13.30 9.29 -17.89
CA GLY A 280 -13.88 10.46 -18.55
C GLY A 280 -15.12 11.00 -17.83
N GLY A 281 -15.09 11.03 -16.50
CA GLY A 281 -16.20 11.47 -15.65
C GLY A 281 -17.42 10.55 -15.58
N LYS A 282 -17.29 9.28 -15.98
CA LYS A 282 -18.40 8.31 -15.91
C LYS A 282 -18.00 7.03 -15.18
N PRO A 283 -18.79 6.54 -14.20
CA PRO A 283 -18.56 5.23 -13.59
C PRO A 283 -18.74 4.13 -14.64
N ARG A 284 -17.83 3.14 -14.64
CA ARG A 284 -17.86 2.00 -15.58
C ARG A 284 -17.86 0.67 -14.87
N TYR A 285 -17.04 0.55 -13.83
CA TYR A 285 -16.93 -0.67 -13.03
C TYR A 285 -16.99 -0.33 -11.55
N ILE A 286 -17.52 -1.24 -10.76
CA ILE A 286 -17.65 -1.13 -9.31
C ILE A 286 -16.85 -2.27 -8.70
N TRP A 287 -15.79 -1.94 -7.98
CA TRP A 287 -15.01 -2.91 -7.25
C TRP A 287 -15.57 -3.02 -5.83
N CYS A 288 -16.23 -4.14 -5.54
CA CYS A 288 -16.84 -4.41 -4.26
C CYS A 288 -15.87 -5.24 -3.41
N VAL A 289 -15.36 -4.65 -2.32
CA VAL A 289 -14.35 -5.26 -1.45
C VAL A 289 -15.00 -5.64 -0.11
N ARG A 290 -14.88 -6.91 0.28
CA ARG A 290 -15.42 -7.45 1.54
C ARG A 290 -14.29 -7.78 2.51
N GLY A 291 -14.42 -7.33 3.75
CA GLY A 291 -13.40 -7.57 4.78
C GLY A 291 -12.08 -6.90 4.44
N SER A 292 -12.14 -5.69 3.90
CA SER A 292 -10.97 -4.88 3.58
C SER A 292 -9.98 -4.88 4.75
N HIS A 293 -8.68 -4.99 4.44
CA HIS A 293 -7.59 -5.08 5.42
C HIS A 293 -7.54 -6.35 6.28
N ARG A 294 -8.29 -7.41 5.95
CA ARG A 294 -8.18 -8.74 6.56
C ARG A 294 -7.47 -9.75 5.64
N PRO A 295 -6.79 -10.78 6.18
CA PRO A 295 -6.12 -11.82 5.38
C PRO A 295 -7.03 -12.52 4.36
N GLU A 296 -8.31 -12.68 4.68
CA GLU A 296 -9.34 -13.33 3.88
C GLU A 296 -10.09 -12.39 2.93
N CYS A 297 -9.62 -11.14 2.77
CA CYS A 297 -10.24 -10.15 1.91
C CYS A 297 -10.42 -10.67 0.48
N LYS A 298 -11.65 -10.60 -0.02
CA LYS A 298 -12.00 -10.92 -1.40
C LYS A 298 -12.72 -9.74 -2.02
N ALA A 299 -12.69 -9.67 -3.34
CA ALA A 299 -13.38 -8.63 -4.06
C ALA A 299 -13.93 -9.12 -5.39
N ALA A 300 -15.05 -8.54 -5.82
CA ALA A 300 -15.63 -8.79 -7.13
C ALA A 300 -15.89 -7.47 -7.85
N PHE A 301 -15.66 -7.46 -9.15
CA PHE A 301 -16.06 -6.35 -10.00
C PHE A 301 -17.49 -6.55 -10.51
N TYR A 302 -18.22 -5.44 -10.62
CA TYR A 302 -19.53 -5.37 -11.24
C TYR A 302 -19.52 -4.26 -12.29
N ASP A 303 -20.36 -4.37 -13.30
CA ASP A 303 -20.73 -3.21 -14.12
C ASP A 303 -21.76 -2.31 -13.39
N THR A 304 -22.17 -1.21 -14.03
CA THR A 304 -23.13 -0.27 -13.46
C THR A 304 -24.56 -0.81 -13.34
N GLU A 305 -24.86 -1.94 -13.97
CA GLU A 305 -26.15 -2.63 -13.88
C GLU A 305 -26.17 -3.68 -12.75
N TRP A 306 -25.01 -3.92 -12.12
CA TRP A 306 -24.76 -4.95 -11.11
C TRP A 306 -24.56 -6.36 -11.68
N ASN A 307 -24.10 -6.48 -12.93
CA ASN A 307 -23.66 -7.76 -13.47
C ASN A 307 -22.22 -8.02 -13.03
N LYS A 308 -21.95 -9.21 -12.46
CA LYS A 308 -20.62 -9.60 -12.00
C LYS A 308 -19.66 -9.77 -13.18
N MET A 309 -18.46 -9.24 -13.04
CA MET A 309 -17.39 -9.32 -14.03
C MET A 309 -16.42 -10.46 -13.71
N ASP A 310 -15.93 -11.13 -14.75
CA ASP A 310 -15.00 -12.26 -14.63
C ASP A 310 -13.53 -11.78 -14.66
N PHE A 311 -13.16 -10.98 -13.66
CA PHE A 311 -11.77 -10.59 -13.40
C PHE A 311 -11.52 -10.13 -11.97
N SER A 312 -10.25 -10.13 -11.58
CA SER A 312 -9.76 -9.57 -10.32
C SER A 312 -8.70 -8.48 -10.54
N PHE A 313 -8.50 -7.68 -9.49
CA PHE A 313 -7.44 -6.69 -9.41
C PHE A 313 -6.82 -6.70 -8.00
N GLY A 314 -5.61 -7.23 -7.86
CA GLY A 314 -4.85 -7.23 -6.60
C GLY A 314 -5.38 -8.09 -5.44
N TYR A 315 -6.66 -8.45 -5.42
CA TYR A 315 -7.30 -9.40 -4.49
C TYR A 315 -7.87 -10.62 -5.23
N PRO A 316 -8.00 -11.79 -4.57
CA PRO A 316 -8.75 -12.92 -5.12
C PRO A 316 -10.20 -12.54 -5.45
N ILE A 317 -10.75 -13.17 -6.50
CA ILE A 317 -12.16 -13.01 -6.87
C ILE A 317 -13.03 -13.51 -5.72
N ASP A 318 -14.01 -12.70 -5.32
CA ASP A 318 -15.12 -13.19 -4.52
C ASP A 318 -16.07 -13.96 -5.43
N GLU A 319 -16.17 -15.28 -5.23
CA GLU A 319 -17.05 -16.14 -6.03
C GLU A 319 -18.53 -15.88 -5.72
N GLU A 320 -18.84 -15.37 -4.53
CA GLU A 320 -20.20 -15.07 -4.11
C GLU A 320 -20.70 -13.77 -4.77
N ILE A 321 -21.92 -13.82 -5.34
CA ILE A 321 -22.61 -12.62 -5.82
C ILE A 321 -22.95 -11.77 -4.59
N GLN A 322 -22.37 -10.57 -4.54
CA GLN A 322 -22.58 -9.62 -3.46
C GLN A 322 -23.96 -8.99 -3.58
N GLN A 323 -24.53 -8.66 -2.42
CA GLN A 323 -25.80 -7.95 -2.36
C GLN A 323 -25.66 -6.59 -3.08
N LYS A 324 -26.59 -6.33 -4.00
CA LYS A 324 -26.72 -5.04 -4.67
C LYS A 324 -27.02 -3.94 -3.64
N PRO A 325 -26.27 -2.82 -3.64
CA PRO A 325 -26.60 -1.67 -2.81
C PRO A 325 -28.02 -1.21 -3.08
N LYS A 326 -28.77 -0.92 -2.02
CA LYS A 326 -30.16 -0.45 -2.16
C LYS A 326 -30.22 0.87 -2.92
N ARG A 327 -29.20 1.72 -2.70
CA ARG A 327 -29.05 3.04 -3.29
C ARG A 327 -28.02 3.10 -4.41
N LEU A 328 -27.78 2.00 -5.13
CA LEU A 328 -26.79 1.98 -6.21
C LEU A 328 -26.97 3.13 -7.22
N GLY A 329 -28.22 3.47 -7.58
CA GLY A 329 -28.51 4.57 -8.48
C GLY A 329 -28.00 5.92 -7.96
N ASP A 330 -28.20 6.21 -6.67
CA ASP A 330 -27.71 7.44 -6.05
C ASP A 330 -26.18 7.45 -5.98
N MET A 331 -25.57 6.31 -5.67
CA MET A 331 -24.11 6.17 -5.62
C MET A 331 -23.46 6.40 -7.00
N LEU A 332 -24.09 5.93 -8.08
CA LEU A 332 -23.63 6.17 -9.45
C LEU A 332 -23.67 7.67 -9.80
N VAL A 333 -24.75 8.37 -9.41
CA VAL A 333 -24.86 9.83 -9.60
C VAL A 333 -23.77 10.58 -8.82
N VAL A 334 -23.48 10.15 -7.60
CA VAL A 334 -22.40 10.72 -6.78
C VAL A 334 -21.03 10.49 -7.43
N ALA A 335 -20.75 9.26 -7.86
CA ALA A 335 -19.50 8.91 -8.53
C ALA A 335 -19.31 9.64 -9.86
N GLU A 336 -20.39 9.84 -10.63
CA GLU A 336 -20.37 10.64 -11.85
C GLU A 336 -20.00 12.10 -11.54
N LYS A 337 -20.68 12.74 -10.57
CA LYS A 337 -20.37 14.12 -10.17
C LYS A 337 -18.92 14.29 -9.72
N LEU A 338 -18.44 13.42 -8.83
CA LEU A 338 -17.08 13.49 -8.27
C LEU A 338 -15.97 13.20 -9.30
N SER A 339 -16.31 12.55 -10.42
CA SER A 339 -15.32 12.21 -11.45
C SER A 339 -15.31 13.19 -12.64
N GLN A 340 -16.22 14.16 -12.68
CA GLN A 340 -16.35 15.08 -13.81
C GLN A 340 -15.04 15.79 -14.15
N GLY A 341 -14.71 15.81 -15.45
CA GLY A 341 -13.51 16.46 -15.96
C GLY A 341 -12.22 15.65 -15.78
N LEU A 342 -12.27 14.47 -15.14
CA LEU A 342 -11.10 13.62 -14.93
C LEU A 342 -11.06 12.47 -15.95
N SER A 343 -9.88 12.23 -16.51
CA SER A 343 -9.62 11.08 -17.37
C SER A 343 -9.84 9.76 -16.64
N HIS A 344 -9.40 9.68 -15.38
CA HIS A 344 -9.68 8.57 -14.48
C HIS A 344 -9.64 8.98 -13.01
N VAL A 345 -10.58 8.44 -12.24
CA VAL A 345 -10.54 8.41 -10.78
C VAL A 345 -11.33 7.22 -10.28
N ARG A 346 -10.87 6.60 -9.19
CA ARG A 346 -11.66 5.67 -8.39
C ARG A 346 -12.34 6.46 -7.27
N VAL A 347 -13.66 6.38 -7.19
CA VAL A 347 -14.47 7.04 -6.17
C VAL A 347 -14.95 5.99 -5.17
N ASP A 348 -14.52 6.09 -3.93
CA ASP A 348 -14.86 5.11 -2.90
C ASP A 348 -16.06 5.62 -2.10
N LEU A 349 -17.12 4.81 -2.04
CA LEU A 349 -18.36 5.13 -1.34
C LEU A 349 -18.80 3.98 -0.44
N TYR A 350 -19.53 4.31 0.62
CA TYR A 350 -20.15 3.37 1.55
C TYR A 350 -21.67 3.53 1.53
N GLU A 351 -22.39 2.42 1.64
CA GLU A 351 -23.82 2.40 1.99
C GLU A 351 -23.94 1.93 3.44
N MET A 352 -24.34 2.82 4.34
CA MET A 352 -24.42 2.53 5.77
C MET A 352 -25.77 1.90 6.15
N PRO A 353 -25.85 1.12 7.25
CA PRO A 353 -27.10 0.52 7.73
C PRO A 353 -28.20 1.55 8.04
N ASP A 354 -27.82 2.78 8.42
CA ASP A 354 -28.71 3.92 8.64
C ASP A 354 -29.12 4.65 7.34
N ASN A 355 -28.86 4.04 6.18
CA ASN A 355 -29.22 4.50 4.83
C ASN A 355 -28.44 5.73 4.33
N ARG A 356 -27.37 6.15 5.04
CA ARG A 356 -26.43 7.17 4.55
C ARG A 356 -25.54 6.61 3.43
N ILE A 357 -25.23 7.46 2.46
CA ILE A 357 -24.14 7.22 1.51
C ILE A 357 -22.98 8.09 1.96
N LEU A 358 -21.84 7.48 2.28
CA LEU A 358 -20.67 8.22 2.75
C LEU A 358 -19.53 8.16 1.74
N PHE A 359 -18.87 9.29 1.55
CA PHE A 359 -17.64 9.43 0.79
C PHE A 359 -16.45 8.86 1.56
N GLY A 360 -15.67 8.02 0.89
CA GLY A 360 -14.40 7.48 1.39
C GLY A 360 -13.20 8.25 0.88
N GLU A 361 -12.88 8.10 -0.40
CA GLU A 361 -11.71 8.72 -1.03
C GLU A 361 -11.86 8.90 -2.55
N LEU A 362 -11.00 9.75 -3.10
CA LEU A 362 -10.74 9.89 -4.54
C LEU A 362 -9.32 9.40 -4.82
N THR A 363 -9.19 8.36 -5.66
CA THR A 363 -7.90 7.71 -5.92
C THR A 363 -7.61 7.62 -7.41
N MET A 364 -6.55 8.27 -7.87
CA MET A 364 -6.10 8.22 -9.27
C MET A 364 -5.06 7.11 -9.52
N THR A 365 -4.47 6.59 -8.45
CA THR A 365 -3.29 5.72 -8.47
C THR A 365 -3.59 4.43 -7.69
N SER A 366 -4.68 3.73 -8.05
CA SER A 366 -5.09 2.51 -7.33
C SER A 366 -3.94 1.52 -7.20
N TRP A 367 -3.69 1.04 -5.99
CA TRP A 367 -2.53 0.18 -5.65
C TRP A 367 -1.16 0.77 -5.98
N GLY A 368 -1.06 2.08 -6.19
CA GLY A 368 0.11 2.70 -6.77
C GLY A 368 0.47 2.15 -8.15
N GLY A 369 -0.48 1.57 -8.90
CA GLY A 369 -0.20 0.96 -10.22
C GLY A 369 0.66 -0.30 -10.15
N MET A 370 0.59 -1.05 -9.05
CA MET A 370 1.54 -2.12 -8.74
C MET A 370 0.88 -3.46 -8.40
N LYS A 371 -0.34 -3.67 -8.88
CA LYS A 371 -1.09 -4.93 -8.75
C LYS A 371 -1.55 -5.41 -10.12
N HIS A 372 -1.67 -6.73 -10.24
CA HIS A 372 -2.13 -7.39 -11.47
C HIS A 372 -3.64 -7.34 -11.62
N PHE A 373 -4.07 -7.15 -12.86
CA PHE A 373 -5.37 -7.60 -13.31
C PHE A 373 -5.27 -9.06 -13.76
N VAL A 374 -6.26 -9.88 -13.40
CA VAL A 374 -6.35 -11.27 -13.84
C VAL A 374 -7.74 -11.52 -14.41
N PRO A 375 -7.87 -11.84 -15.72
CA PRO A 375 -6.79 -11.92 -16.73
C PRO A 375 -6.22 -10.55 -17.15
N GLU A 376 -4.98 -10.54 -17.68
CA GLU A 376 -4.22 -9.34 -18.05
C GLU A 376 -4.93 -8.42 -19.06
N LYS A 377 -5.82 -8.96 -19.92
CA LYS A 377 -6.60 -8.17 -20.89
C LYS A 377 -7.36 -7.00 -20.24
N TRP A 378 -7.69 -7.09 -18.95
CA TRP A 378 -8.38 -6.02 -18.22
C TRP A 378 -7.47 -4.84 -17.87
N ASP A 379 -6.16 -5.06 -17.74
CA ASP A 379 -5.17 -3.99 -17.58
C ASP A 379 -5.13 -3.12 -18.86
N TYR A 380 -5.19 -3.77 -20.03
CA TYR A 380 -5.30 -3.10 -21.33
C TYR A 380 -6.66 -2.40 -21.51
N GLU A 381 -7.77 -3.03 -21.13
CA GLU A 381 -9.10 -2.42 -21.24
C GLU A 381 -9.20 -1.15 -20.38
N PHE A 382 -8.74 -1.20 -19.13
CA PHE A 382 -8.73 -0.02 -18.26
C PHE A 382 -7.79 1.05 -18.82
N GLY A 383 -6.64 0.67 -19.37
CA GLY A 383 -5.72 1.61 -20.03
C GLY A 383 -6.35 2.31 -21.23
N ARG A 384 -7.03 1.55 -22.12
CA ARG A 384 -7.78 2.08 -23.27
C ARG A 384 -8.81 3.12 -22.82
N LEU A 385 -9.58 2.83 -21.77
CA LEU A 385 -10.60 3.76 -21.26
C LEU A 385 -10.00 5.08 -20.76
N ILE A 386 -8.80 5.06 -20.16
CA ILE A 386 -8.09 6.28 -19.76
C ILE A 386 -7.67 7.08 -20.98
N LEU A 387 -7.05 6.43 -21.97
CA LEU A 387 -6.54 7.09 -23.18
C LEU A 387 -7.69 7.72 -23.98
N GLU A 388 -8.80 7.01 -24.16
CA GLU A 388 -10.00 7.53 -24.83
C GLU A 388 -10.62 8.74 -24.11
N ALA A 389 -10.52 8.78 -22.78
CA ALA A 389 -10.98 9.95 -22.00
C ALA A 389 -10.06 11.15 -22.25
N LYS A 390 -8.74 10.94 -22.21
CA LYS A 390 -7.75 12.01 -22.47
C LYS A 390 -7.86 12.59 -23.87
N GLU A 391 -8.12 11.77 -24.88
CA GLU A 391 -8.38 12.24 -26.26
C GLU A 391 -9.59 13.17 -26.35
N LYS A 392 -10.56 13.04 -25.44
CA LYS A 392 -11.75 13.90 -25.35
C LYS A 392 -11.54 15.16 -24.51
N GLY A 393 -10.31 15.44 -24.08
CA GLY A 393 -9.94 16.68 -23.39
C GLY A 393 -10.20 16.69 -21.88
N THR A 394 -10.35 15.53 -21.25
CA THR A 394 -10.39 15.45 -19.78
C THR A 394 -9.00 15.59 -19.18
N ALA A 395 -8.93 16.18 -17.99
CA ALA A 395 -7.71 16.45 -17.25
C ALA A 395 -7.04 15.19 -16.67
#